data_AF-A0A3N5WXT4-F1
#
_entry.id   AF-A0A3N5WXT4-F1
#
_cell.length_a   1.000
_cell.length_b   1.000
_cell.length_c   1.000
_cell.angle_alpha   90.00
_cell.angle_beta   90.00
_cell.angle_gamma   90.00
#
_symmetry.space_group_name_H-M   'P 1'
#
loop_
_entity.id
_entity.type
_entity.pdbx_description
1 polymer ?
#
loop_
_entity_poly.entity_id
_entity_poly.type
_entity_poly.pdbx_seq_one_letter_code
_entity_poly.pdbx_strand_id
1 'polypeptide(L)'
;MNARPEVLNAYIAGYTGYLELQKLAGVAETASIRQKLNELRAVRVNNFSKDIPQAWFQDQALWHCRAFSVSRNFMFMEPEVANALRENAAALGKAQQALQEYAYVAPYWFQTKPEATFGEGAIDHYYNRYTLLQARAQILRQPYSELVKYLDVPAAPVGDLFYIQSLVILIEANP
;
A
#
# COMPACT_ATOMS: atom_id res chain seq x y z
N MET A 1 16.98 0.10 -9.54
CA MET A 1 16.10 -0.46 -8.49
C MET A 1 14.96 -1.20 -9.15
N ASN A 2 15.12 -2.50 -9.41
CA ASN A 2 14.02 -3.33 -9.91
C ASN A 2 13.08 -3.68 -8.75
N ALA A 3 11.88 -3.08 -8.82
CA ALA A 3 10.58 -3.56 -8.33
C ALA A 3 10.40 -3.94 -6.84
N ARG A 4 10.84 -3.09 -5.90
CA ARG A 4 10.36 -3.13 -4.50
C ARG A 4 9.46 -1.91 -4.21
N PRO A 5 8.16 -1.96 -4.57
CA PRO A 5 7.25 -0.83 -4.41
C PRO A 5 7.14 -0.35 -2.97
N GLU A 6 7.19 -1.25 -1.99
CA GLU A 6 7.15 -0.93 -0.56
C GLU A 6 8.35 -0.07 -0.13
N VAL A 7 9.55 -0.38 -0.64
CA VAL A 7 10.76 0.39 -0.35
C VAL A 7 10.65 1.79 -0.96
N LEU A 8 10.15 1.87 -2.19
CA LEU A 8 9.94 3.13 -2.87
C LEU A 8 8.90 4.00 -2.17
N ASN A 9 7.79 3.41 -1.75
CA ASN A 9 6.75 4.09 -0.97
C ASN A 9 7.34 4.65 0.34
N ALA A 10 8.14 3.86 1.08
CA ALA A 10 8.79 4.31 2.30
C ALA A 10 9.75 5.50 2.08
N TYR A 11 10.55 5.49 1.02
CA TYR A 11 11.39 6.64 0.67
C TYR A 11 10.56 7.87 0.30
N ILE A 12 9.48 7.70 -0.47
CA ILE A 12 8.58 8.80 -0.82
C ILE A 12 7.95 9.41 0.44
N ALA A 13 7.50 8.58 1.39
CA ALA A 13 6.97 9.02 2.67
C ALA A 13 8.03 9.81 3.46
N GLY A 14 9.25 9.29 3.56
CA GLY A 14 10.36 9.96 4.26
C GLY A 14 10.73 11.32 3.66
N TYR A 15 10.84 11.43 2.33
CA TYR A 15 11.11 12.71 1.68
C TYR A 15 9.95 13.69 1.81
N THR A 16 8.71 13.21 1.73
CA THR A 16 7.52 14.06 1.93
C THR A 16 7.52 14.63 3.35
N GLY A 17 7.71 13.78 4.36
CA GLY A 17 7.78 14.19 5.76
C GLY A 17 8.92 15.18 6.04
N TYR A 18 10.09 14.98 5.45
CA TYR A 18 11.22 15.92 5.58
C TYR A 18 10.87 17.32 5.05
N LEU A 19 10.23 17.43 3.89
CA LEU A 19 9.85 18.72 3.30
C LEU A 19 8.75 19.41 4.12
N GLU A 20 7.79 18.66 4.65
CA GLU A 20 6.77 19.24 5.56
C GLU A 20 7.39 19.71 6.89
N LEU A 21 8.41 19.01 7.41
CA LEU A 21 9.16 19.47 8.57
C LEU A 21 9.92 20.77 8.30
N GLN A 22 10.52 20.94 7.11
CA GLN A 22 11.15 22.21 6.73
C GLN A 22 10.16 23.37 6.75
N LYS A 23 8.98 23.15 6.18
CA LYS A 23 7.88 24.11 6.16
C LYS A 23 7.43 24.47 7.57
N LEU A 24 7.23 23.48 8.47
CA LEU A 24 6.86 23.72 9.87
C LEU A 24 7.95 24.44 10.67
N ALA A 25 9.21 24.19 10.34
CA ALA A 25 10.35 24.88 10.95
C ALA A 25 10.58 26.29 10.39
N GLY A 26 9.82 26.72 9.38
CA GLY A 26 9.99 28.03 8.74
C GLY A 26 11.27 28.16 7.91
N VAL A 27 11.91 27.04 7.54
CA VAL A 27 13.09 27.05 6.67
C VAL A 27 12.70 26.82 5.22
N ALA A 28 13.47 27.42 4.30
CA ALA A 28 13.23 27.25 2.88
C ALA A 28 13.35 25.78 2.46
N GLU A 29 12.50 25.38 1.53
CA GLU A 29 12.48 24.02 1.00
C GLU A 29 13.79 23.68 0.27
N THR A 30 14.36 22.50 0.55
CA THR A 30 15.55 22.04 -0.14
C THR A 30 15.19 21.52 -1.54
N ALA A 31 15.54 22.26 -2.58
CA ALA A 31 15.20 21.95 -3.98
C ALA A 31 15.65 20.54 -4.44
N SER A 32 16.84 20.09 -4.03
CA SER A 32 17.34 18.75 -4.38
C SER A 32 16.50 17.63 -3.77
N ILE A 33 15.92 17.84 -2.59
CA ILE A 33 15.03 16.88 -1.93
C ILE A 33 13.68 16.82 -2.65
N ARG A 34 13.13 17.98 -3.04
CA ARG A 34 11.91 18.05 -3.87
C ARG A 34 12.10 17.36 -5.21
N GLN A 35 13.22 17.61 -5.87
CA GLN A 35 13.56 16.92 -7.11
C GLN A 35 13.61 15.41 -6.90
N LYS A 36 14.27 14.94 -5.84
CA LYS A 36 14.36 13.51 -5.56
C LYS A 36 12.99 12.87 -5.30
N LEU A 37 12.14 13.54 -4.54
CA LEU A 37 10.77 13.10 -4.30
C LEU A 37 9.99 12.94 -5.62
N ASN A 38 10.10 13.92 -6.52
CA ASN A 38 9.43 13.89 -7.82
C ASN A 38 9.94 12.74 -8.71
N GLU A 39 11.26 12.50 -8.74
CA GLU A 39 11.85 11.36 -9.43
C GLU A 39 11.29 10.02 -8.92
N LEU A 40 11.25 9.84 -7.60
CA LEU A 40 10.77 8.59 -7.00
C LEU A 40 9.28 8.38 -7.24
N ARG A 41 8.47 9.44 -7.20
CA ARG A 41 7.04 9.38 -7.57
C ARG A 41 6.87 8.97 -9.03
N ALA A 42 7.64 9.56 -9.95
CA ALA A 42 7.59 9.17 -11.36
C ALA A 42 7.99 7.71 -11.57
N VAL A 43 9.05 7.24 -10.91
CA VAL A 43 9.45 5.82 -10.91
C VAL A 43 8.32 4.93 -10.39
N ARG A 44 7.64 5.33 -9.31
CA ARG A 44 6.57 4.53 -8.69
C ARG A 44 5.39 4.32 -9.63
N VAL A 45 4.99 5.38 -10.33
CA VAL A 45 3.86 5.37 -11.28
C VAL A 45 4.25 4.59 -12.54
N ASN A 46 5.39 4.92 -13.15
CA ASN A 46 5.82 4.32 -14.42
C ASN A 46 6.10 2.82 -14.30
N ASN A 47 6.58 2.38 -13.12
CA ASN A 47 6.93 0.99 -12.87
C ASN A 47 5.87 0.23 -12.04
N PHE A 48 4.65 0.77 -11.89
CA PHE A 48 3.59 0.00 -11.25
C PHE A 48 3.33 -1.30 -12.04
N SER A 49 3.34 -2.43 -11.32
CA SER A 49 3.00 -3.74 -11.84
C SER A 49 2.09 -4.48 -10.87
N LYS A 50 1.07 -5.15 -11.43
CA LYS A 50 0.23 -6.08 -10.66
C LYS A 50 0.94 -7.39 -10.38
N ASP A 51 1.83 -7.79 -11.30
CA ASP A 51 2.45 -9.11 -11.33
C ASP A 51 3.55 -9.23 -10.27
N ILE A 52 3.62 -10.41 -9.67
CA ILE A 52 4.67 -10.75 -8.70
C ILE A 52 6.02 -10.74 -9.41
N PRO A 53 7.08 -10.12 -8.84
CA PRO A 53 8.39 -10.12 -9.47
C PRO A 53 8.88 -11.54 -9.78
N GLN A 54 9.32 -11.78 -11.02
CA GLN A 54 9.78 -13.11 -11.46
C GLN A 54 10.92 -13.65 -10.57
N ALA A 55 11.77 -12.76 -10.06
CA ALA A 55 12.85 -13.11 -9.13
C ALA A 55 12.34 -13.83 -7.87
N TRP A 56 11.11 -13.59 -7.41
CA TRP A 56 10.54 -14.25 -6.23
C TRP A 56 10.21 -15.74 -6.46
N PHE A 57 10.21 -16.19 -7.72
CA PHE A 57 10.03 -17.60 -8.09
C PHE A 57 11.35 -18.31 -8.39
N GLN A 58 12.43 -17.56 -8.67
CA GLN A 58 13.70 -18.09 -9.18
C GLN A 58 14.82 -18.01 -8.14
N ASP A 59 14.79 -17.01 -7.28
CA ASP A 59 15.79 -16.78 -6.25
C ASP A 59 15.28 -17.30 -4.91
N GLN A 60 15.98 -18.31 -4.37
CA GLN A 60 15.64 -18.93 -3.08
C GLN A 60 15.69 -17.91 -1.93
N ALA A 61 16.56 -16.90 -1.99
CA ALA A 61 16.63 -15.86 -0.98
C ALA A 61 15.41 -14.92 -0.99
N LEU A 62 14.68 -14.85 -2.10
CA LEU A 62 13.50 -14.01 -2.27
C LEU A 62 12.18 -14.79 -2.24
N TRP A 63 12.25 -16.13 -2.14
CA TRP A 63 11.08 -17.01 -2.12
C TRP A 63 10.04 -16.57 -1.08
N HIS A 64 10.49 -16.24 0.14
CA HIS A 64 9.60 -15.82 1.23
C HIS A 64 8.96 -14.44 1.02
N CYS A 65 9.47 -13.61 0.10
CA CYS A 65 8.83 -12.33 -0.21
C CYS A 65 7.42 -12.52 -0.77
N ARG A 66 7.09 -13.70 -1.30
CA ARG A 66 5.74 -14.05 -1.77
C ARG A 66 4.67 -13.98 -0.68
N ALA A 67 5.03 -13.96 0.60
CA ALA A 67 4.07 -13.67 1.67
C ALA A 67 3.47 -12.25 1.56
N PHE A 68 4.14 -11.33 0.86
CA PHE A 68 3.66 -9.97 0.57
C PHE A 68 3.05 -9.82 -0.83
N SER A 69 2.61 -10.92 -1.47
CA SER A 69 2.14 -10.90 -2.87
C SER A 69 0.96 -9.96 -3.12
N VAL A 70 0.10 -9.74 -2.13
CA VAL A 70 -1.07 -8.85 -2.26
C VAL A 70 -0.86 -7.48 -1.61
N SER A 71 0.08 -7.35 -0.66
CA SER A 71 0.32 -6.12 0.09
C SER A 71 1.46 -5.26 -0.45
N ARG A 72 2.49 -5.84 -1.08
CA ARG A 72 3.75 -5.13 -1.43
C ARG A 72 3.54 -3.79 -2.13
N ASN A 73 2.55 -3.70 -3.02
CA ASN A 73 2.31 -2.51 -3.83
C ASN A 73 1.85 -1.31 -2.99
N PHE A 74 1.23 -1.58 -1.85
CA PHE A 74 0.48 -0.60 -1.07
C PHE A 74 1.02 -0.46 0.37
N MET A 75 1.97 -1.29 0.78
CA MET A 75 2.73 -1.08 2.01
C MET A 75 3.39 0.31 2.02
N PHE A 76 3.27 1.03 3.14
CA PHE A 76 3.80 2.38 3.34
C PHE A 76 3.34 3.43 2.33
N MET A 77 2.23 3.17 1.63
CA MET A 77 1.68 4.11 0.67
C MET A 77 1.10 5.32 1.40
N GLU A 78 1.48 6.52 0.97
CA GLU A 78 0.90 7.78 1.43
C GLU A 78 -0.19 8.27 0.46
N PRO A 79 -1.12 9.15 0.88
CA PRO A 79 -2.18 9.68 0.04
C PRO A 79 -1.68 10.29 -1.29
N GLU A 80 -0.52 10.95 -1.31
CA GLU A 80 0.06 11.54 -2.52
C GLU A 80 0.52 10.49 -3.52
N VAL A 81 0.99 9.32 -3.04
CA VAL A 81 1.33 8.19 -3.90
C VAL A 81 0.06 7.61 -4.51
N ALA A 82 -1.00 7.44 -3.70
CA ALA A 82 -2.28 6.97 -4.21
C ALA A 82 -2.88 7.94 -5.25
N ASN A 83 -2.78 9.25 -5.02
CA ASN A 83 -3.19 10.27 -5.98
C ASN A 83 -2.39 10.18 -7.28
N ALA A 84 -1.06 10.08 -7.22
CA ALA A 84 -0.22 9.96 -8.40
C ALA A 84 -0.50 8.69 -9.22
N LEU A 85 -0.81 7.56 -8.55
CA LEU A 85 -1.25 6.33 -9.22
C LEU A 85 -2.60 6.49 -9.90
N ARG A 86 -3.53 7.25 -9.30
CA ARG A 86 -4.87 7.51 -9.82
C ARG A 86 -4.87 8.46 -11.01
N GLU A 87 -4.04 9.50 -10.98
CA GLU A 87 -3.92 10.50 -12.05
C GLU A 87 -3.29 9.93 -13.33
N ASN A 88 -2.54 8.84 -13.23
CA ASN A 88 -1.99 8.13 -14.38
C ASN A 88 -2.91 6.96 -14.80
N ALA A 89 -3.56 7.09 -15.96
CA ALA A 89 -4.54 6.10 -16.43
C ALA A 89 -3.99 4.66 -16.55
N ALA A 90 -2.74 4.50 -16.97
CA ALA A 90 -2.11 3.19 -17.11
C ALA A 90 -1.82 2.55 -15.74
N ALA A 91 -1.32 3.34 -14.78
CA ALA A 91 -1.08 2.87 -13.42
C ALA A 91 -2.40 2.56 -12.70
N LEU A 92 -3.41 3.42 -12.85
CA LEU A 92 -4.75 3.20 -12.31
C LEU A 92 -5.37 1.90 -12.83
N GLY A 93 -5.33 1.66 -14.15
CA GLY A 93 -5.85 0.43 -14.74
C GLY A 93 -5.15 -0.82 -14.19
N LYS A 94 -3.83 -0.78 -14.01
CA LYS A 94 -3.09 -1.88 -13.38
C LYS A 94 -3.43 -2.06 -11.90
N ALA A 95 -3.65 -0.98 -11.15
CA ALA A 95 -4.04 -1.05 -9.75
C ALA A 95 -5.44 -1.66 -9.58
N GLN A 96 -6.38 -1.30 -10.45
CA GLN A 96 -7.71 -1.92 -10.53
C GLN A 96 -7.61 -3.42 -10.80
N GLN A 97 -6.84 -3.82 -11.82
CA GLN A 97 -6.62 -5.22 -12.15
C GLN A 97 -5.97 -5.99 -10.98
N ALA A 98 -4.97 -5.39 -10.32
CA ALA A 98 -4.33 -5.98 -9.15
C ALA A 98 -5.33 -6.23 -8.02
N LEU A 99 -6.12 -5.22 -7.64
CA LEU A 99 -7.11 -5.33 -6.56
C LEU A 99 -8.23 -6.33 -6.89
N GLN A 100 -8.62 -6.44 -8.16
CA GLN A 100 -9.58 -7.46 -8.62
C GLN A 100 -8.98 -8.87 -8.51
N GLU A 101 -7.74 -9.06 -8.96
CA GLU A 101 -7.02 -10.33 -8.85
C GLU A 101 -6.84 -10.74 -7.38
N TYR A 102 -6.47 -9.80 -6.51
CA TYR A 102 -6.26 -10.05 -5.07
C TYR A 102 -7.54 -10.47 -4.35
N ALA A 103 -8.71 -10.01 -4.80
CA ALA A 103 -9.98 -10.50 -4.26
C ALA A 103 -10.23 -11.98 -4.58
N TYR A 104 -9.65 -12.49 -5.67
CA TYR A 104 -9.73 -13.91 -6.05
C TYR A 104 -8.66 -14.76 -5.36
N VAL A 105 -7.39 -14.31 -5.37
CA VAL A 105 -6.27 -15.13 -4.85
C VAL A 105 -6.10 -15.05 -3.33
N ALA A 106 -6.64 -14.01 -2.69
CA ALA A 106 -6.62 -13.84 -1.24
C ALA A 106 -8.04 -13.51 -0.72
N PRO A 107 -9.01 -14.45 -0.82
CA PRO A 107 -10.42 -14.18 -0.51
C PRO A 107 -10.66 -13.77 0.95
N TYR A 108 -9.76 -14.17 1.86
CA TYR A 108 -9.82 -13.86 3.29
C TYR A 108 -8.96 -12.66 3.70
N TRP A 109 -8.55 -11.81 2.75
CA TRP A 109 -7.65 -10.68 3.02
C TRP A 109 -8.14 -9.71 4.11
N PHE A 110 -9.45 -9.65 4.36
CA PHE A 110 -10.07 -8.80 5.37
C PHE A 110 -10.22 -9.48 6.74
N GLN A 111 -10.01 -10.80 6.83
CA GLN A 111 -10.14 -11.54 8.08
C GLN A 111 -8.94 -11.32 9.00
N THR A 112 -9.16 -11.45 10.30
CA THR A 112 -8.09 -11.48 11.29
C THR A 112 -7.48 -12.87 11.35
N LYS A 113 -6.15 -12.95 11.21
CA LYS A 113 -5.35 -14.18 11.35
C LYS A 113 -5.88 -15.37 10.51
N PRO A 114 -6.22 -15.18 9.22
CA PRO A 114 -6.62 -16.31 8.40
C PRO A 114 -5.43 -17.28 8.25
N GLU A 115 -5.72 -18.58 8.31
CA GLU A 115 -4.73 -19.65 8.11
C GLU A 115 -4.45 -19.86 6.61
N ALA A 116 -4.09 -18.77 5.93
CA ALA A 116 -3.89 -18.71 4.49
C ALA A 116 -2.68 -17.84 4.19
N THR A 117 -1.49 -18.43 4.25
CA THR A 117 -0.22 -17.72 4.00
C THR A 117 0.71 -18.56 3.14
N PHE A 118 1.87 -17.99 2.83
CA PHE A 118 2.85 -18.60 1.94
C PHE A 118 3.94 -19.37 2.70
N GLY A 119 4.33 -20.53 2.18
CA GLY A 119 5.40 -21.36 2.74
C GLY A 119 4.97 -22.05 4.04
N GLU A 120 5.85 -22.09 5.04
CA GLU A 120 5.62 -22.73 6.34
C GLU A 120 4.95 -21.80 7.36
N GLY A 121 4.37 -20.68 6.91
CA GLY A 121 3.65 -19.77 7.80
C GLY A 121 2.29 -20.35 8.24
N ALA A 122 1.85 -20.01 9.45
CA ALA A 122 0.54 -20.41 9.98
C ALA A 122 -0.56 -19.37 9.72
N ILE A 123 -0.22 -18.08 9.77
CA ILE A 123 -1.18 -16.98 9.63
C ILE A 123 -0.74 -15.99 8.55
N ASP A 124 -1.71 -15.39 7.87
CA ASP A 124 -1.45 -14.35 6.89
C ASP A 124 -0.82 -13.08 7.51
N HIS A 125 -0.15 -12.30 6.68
CA HIS A 125 0.53 -11.08 7.09
C HIS A 125 -0.46 -9.96 7.40
N TYR A 126 -0.28 -9.33 8.58
CA TYR A 126 -1.14 -8.23 9.05
C TYR A 126 -1.24 -7.04 8.07
N TYR A 127 -0.24 -6.85 7.22
CA TYR A 127 -0.27 -5.80 6.19
C TYR A 127 -1.37 -6.02 5.14
N ASN A 128 -1.77 -7.26 4.85
CA ASN A 128 -2.72 -7.54 3.76
C ASN A 128 -4.05 -6.82 3.98
N ARG A 129 -4.61 -6.89 5.20
CA ARG A 129 -5.88 -6.22 5.53
C ARG A 129 -5.82 -4.71 5.31
N TYR A 130 -4.87 -4.06 5.98
CA TYR A 130 -4.74 -2.61 5.96
C TYR A 130 -4.44 -2.08 4.55
N THR A 131 -3.42 -2.64 3.90
CA THR A 131 -2.92 -2.10 2.64
C THR A 131 -3.93 -2.27 1.50
N LEU A 132 -4.72 -3.34 1.52
CA LEU A 132 -5.77 -3.58 0.54
C LEU A 132 -7.03 -2.74 0.80
N LEU A 133 -7.36 -2.46 2.07
CA LEU A 133 -8.41 -1.49 2.41
C LEU A 133 -8.00 -0.08 1.98
N GLN A 134 -6.77 0.31 2.31
CA GLN A 134 -6.18 1.59 1.94
C GLN A 134 -6.17 1.81 0.44
N ALA A 135 -5.75 0.82 -0.35
CA ALA A 135 -5.73 0.94 -1.81
C ALA A 135 -7.14 1.10 -2.39
N ARG A 136 -8.13 0.38 -1.86
CA ARG A 136 -9.54 0.54 -2.27
C ARG A 136 -10.08 1.93 -1.94
N ALA A 137 -9.75 2.47 -0.77
CA ALA A 137 -10.18 3.80 -0.37
C ALA A 137 -9.46 4.91 -1.16
N GLN A 138 -8.14 4.90 -1.20
CA GLN A 138 -7.36 6.03 -1.70
C GLN A 138 -7.15 6.01 -3.22
N ILE A 139 -6.98 4.82 -3.82
CA ILE A 139 -6.80 4.68 -5.27
C ILE A 139 -8.14 4.54 -5.96
N LEU A 140 -8.97 3.58 -5.53
CA LEU A 140 -10.26 3.31 -6.19
C LEU A 140 -11.39 4.23 -5.75
N ARG A 141 -11.21 5.01 -4.68
CA ARG A 141 -12.24 5.92 -4.13
C ARG A 141 -13.57 5.20 -3.88
N GLN A 142 -13.50 3.98 -3.37
CA GLN A 142 -14.72 3.26 -2.96
C GLN A 142 -15.39 4.01 -1.81
N PRO A 143 -16.74 4.07 -1.80
CA PRO A 143 -17.46 4.83 -0.80
C PRO A 143 -17.39 4.15 0.57
N TYR A 144 -17.56 4.95 1.63
CA TYR A 144 -17.64 4.47 3.01
C TYR A 144 -18.56 3.25 3.17
N SER A 145 -19.74 3.25 2.54
CA SER A 145 -20.72 2.17 2.62
C SER A 145 -20.20 0.82 2.14
N GLU A 146 -19.21 0.80 1.24
CA GLU A 146 -18.56 -0.43 0.78
C GLU A 146 -17.39 -0.82 1.68
N LEU A 147 -16.62 0.16 2.17
CA LEU A 147 -15.40 -0.09 2.95
C LEU A 147 -15.66 -0.47 4.41
N VAL A 148 -16.73 0.07 5.02
CA VAL A 148 -17.09 -0.18 6.42
C VAL A 148 -17.32 -1.66 6.73
N LYS A 149 -17.72 -2.43 5.72
CA LYS A 149 -17.93 -3.88 5.81
C LYS A 149 -16.67 -4.66 6.25
N TYR A 150 -15.49 -4.04 6.13
CA TYR A 150 -14.20 -4.65 6.44
C TYR A 150 -13.53 -4.07 7.70
N LEU A 151 -14.17 -3.15 8.43
CA LEU A 151 -13.57 -2.48 9.59
C LEU A 151 -13.59 -3.34 10.86
N ASP A 152 -14.73 -3.96 11.18
CA ASP A 152 -15.00 -4.64 12.46
C ASP A 152 -14.37 -6.03 12.56
N VAL A 153 -13.10 -6.12 12.16
CA VAL A 153 -12.31 -7.35 12.21
C VAL A 153 -10.95 -7.03 12.83
N PRO A 154 -10.87 -6.60 14.12
CA PRO A 154 -9.60 -6.19 14.74
C PRO A 154 -8.65 -7.38 14.92
N ALA A 155 -7.34 -7.15 14.77
CA ALA A 155 -6.35 -8.21 14.95
C ALA A 155 -5.95 -8.43 16.42
N ALA A 156 -6.07 -7.37 17.22
CA ALA A 156 -5.77 -7.34 18.63
C ALA A 156 -6.96 -6.73 19.41
N PRO A 157 -7.22 -7.18 20.65
CA PRO A 157 -8.39 -6.77 21.43
C PRO A 157 -8.35 -5.31 21.92
N VAL A 158 -7.17 -4.67 21.96
CA VAL A 158 -7.00 -3.26 22.40
C VAL A 158 -6.04 -2.56 21.44
N GLY A 159 -6.53 -1.55 20.72
CA GLY A 159 -5.69 -0.61 19.97
C GLY A 159 -4.76 -1.26 18.94
N ASP A 160 -5.32 -1.81 17.87
CA ASP A 160 -4.55 -2.27 16.71
C ASP A 160 -4.22 -1.07 15.80
N LEU A 161 -2.92 -0.83 15.53
CA LEU A 161 -2.49 0.24 14.62
C LEU A 161 -3.23 0.18 13.29
N PHE A 162 -3.35 -1.01 12.71
CA PHE A 162 -4.02 -1.18 11.43
C PHE A 162 -5.53 -0.96 11.53
N TYR A 163 -6.14 -1.22 12.68
CA TYR A 163 -7.55 -0.87 12.92
C TYR A 163 -7.72 0.65 12.98
N ILE A 164 -6.87 1.36 13.74
CA ILE A 164 -6.92 2.82 13.85
C ILE A 164 -6.69 3.47 12.49
N GLN A 165 -5.69 3.03 11.74
CA GLN A 165 -5.43 3.55 10.40
C GLN A 165 -6.58 3.25 9.44
N SER A 166 -7.19 2.06 9.53
CA SER A 166 -8.39 1.73 8.75
C SER A 166 -9.57 2.65 9.09
N LEU A 167 -9.80 2.90 10.38
CA LEU A 167 -10.86 3.81 10.83
C LEU A 167 -10.67 5.22 10.27
N VAL A 168 -9.45 5.77 10.31
CA VAL A 168 -9.13 7.09 9.74
C VAL A 168 -9.42 7.11 8.24
N ILE A 169 -8.94 6.12 7.49
CA ILE A 169 -9.18 6.00 6.05
C ILE A 169 -10.67 5.98 5.72
N LEU A 170 -11.47 5.27 6.52
CA LEU A 170 -12.91 5.19 6.31
C LEU A 170 -13.60 6.53 6.57
N ILE A 171 -13.23 7.21 7.65
CA ILE A 171 -13.79 8.54 7.97
C ILE A 171 -13.44 9.55 6.87
N GLU A 172 -12.24 9.48 6.30
CA GLU A 172 -11.81 10.32 5.18
C GLU A 172 -12.49 9.94 3.84
N ALA A 173 -13.04 8.73 3.72
CA ALA A 173 -13.71 8.22 2.52
C ALA A 173 -15.22 8.58 2.43
N ASN A 174 -15.72 9.50 3.26
CA ASN A 174 -17.14 9.76 3.43
C ASN A 174 -17.66 10.92 2.55
N PRO A 175 -18.96 10.91 2.18
CA PRO A 175 -19.60 10.26 1.03
C PRO A 175 -19.37 10.95 -0.32
#